data_AF-A0A5M8SA08-F1
#
_entry.id   AF-A0A5M8SA08-F1
#
_cell.length_a   1.000
_cell.length_b   1.000
_cell.length_c   1.000
_cell.angle_alpha   90.00
_cell.angle_beta   90.00
_cell.angle_gamma   90.00
#
_symmetry.space_group_name_H-M   'P 1'
#
loop_
_entity.id
_entity.type
_entity.pdbx_description
1 polymer ?
#
loop_
_entity_poly.entity_id
_entity_poly.type
_entity_poly.pdbx_seq_one_letter_code
_entity_poly.pdbx_strand_id
1 'polypeptide(L)'
;MASRSRTLYVGVTGNLYKRVFQHKWKEHDGFAARYNCDRLVWFERYQDVGLAIARETQLKGWRRSKKIALIQSMNPAWVDLSREWYEYEPADYRRALDRMNT
;
A
#
# COMPACT_ATOMS: atom_id res chain seq x y z
N MET A 1 -0.83 2.48 -0.23
CA MET A 1 0.49 1.81 -0.25
C MET A 1 1.54 2.77 -0.80
N ALA A 2 2.82 2.55 -0.50
CA ALA A 2 3.91 3.33 -1.05
C ALA A 2 5.15 2.48 -1.32
N SER A 3 5.99 2.95 -2.24
CA SER A 3 7.35 2.43 -2.44
C SER A 3 8.34 3.06 -1.47
N ARG A 4 9.57 2.51 -1.40
CA ARG A 4 10.68 3.13 -0.66
C ARG A 4 11.03 4.53 -1.17
N SER A 5 10.89 4.79 -2.47
CA SER A 5 11.06 6.10 -3.10
C SER A 5 9.83 7.01 -3.01
N ARG A 6 8.83 6.63 -2.19
CA ARG A 6 7.58 7.37 -1.96
C ARG A 6 6.69 7.51 -3.20
N THR A 7 6.77 6.58 -4.17
CA THR A 7 5.70 6.43 -5.16
C THR A 7 4.43 5.99 -4.43
N LEU A 8 3.29 6.64 -4.69
CA LEU A 8 2.06 6.41 -3.94
C LEU A 8 1.05 5.63 -4.77
N TYR A 9 0.45 4.63 -4.14
CA TYR A 9 -0.75 3.96 -4.62
C TYR A 9 -1.92 4.25 -3.67
N VAL A 10 -3.04 4.70 -4.25
CA VAL A 10 -4.30 4.97 -3.54
C VAL A 10 -5.34 3.98 -4.04
N GLY A 11 -6.00 3.29 -3.12
CA GLY A 11 -6.95 2.22 -3.41
C GLY A 11 -7.99 2.07 -2.31
N VAL A 12 -9.15 1.51 -2.65
CA VAL A 12 -10.17 1.02 -1.70
C VAL A 12 -10.18 -0.51 -1.64
N THR A 13 -10.55 -1.08 -0.49
CA THR A 13 -10.69 -2.52 -0.29
C THR A 13 -11.68 -2.83 0.84
N GLY A 14 -12.43 -3.92 0.71
CA GLY A 14 -13.23 -4.49 1.81
C GLY A 14 -12.41 -5.37 2.77
N ASN A 15 -11.19 -5.76 2.38
CA ASN A 15 -10.28 -6.52 3.22
C ASN A 15 -8.85 -5.94 3.12
N LEU A 16 -8.41 -5.26 4.17
CA LEU A 16 -7.12 -4.58 4.19
C LEU A 16 -5.94 -5.57 4.22
N TYR A 17 -6.04 -6.63 5.04
CA TYR A 17 -5.00 -7.66 5.16
C TYR A 17 -4.71 -8.34 3.81
N LYS A 18 -5.77 -8.74 3.10
CA LYS A 18 -5.65 -9.34 1.75
C LYS A 18 -5.03 -8.37 0.75
N ARG A 19 -5.46 -7.10 0.73
CA ARG A 19 -4.91 -6.08 -0.17
C ARG A 19 -3.43 -5.84 0.08
N VAL A 20 -3.01 -5.78 1.34
CA VAL A 20 -1.60 -5.58 1.69
C VAL A 20 -0.77 -6.78 1.23
N PHE A 21 -1.26 -8.00 1.45
CA PHE A 21 -0.62 -9.21 0.94
C PHE A 21 -0.47 -9.17 -0.58
N GLN A 22 -1.55 -8.88 -1.32
CA GLN A 22 -1.54 -8.75 -2.79
C GLN A 22 -0.44 -7.80 -3.30
N HIS A 23 -0.26 -6.67 -2.63
CA HIS A 23 0.75 -5.68 -2.97
C HIS A 23 2.17 -6.15 -2.64
N LYS A 24 2.38 -6.74 -1.46
CA LYS A 24 3.68 -7.28 -1.03
C LYS A 24 4.11 -8.47 -1.90
N TRP A 25 3.16 -9.36 -2.20
CA TRP A 25 3.37 -10.53 -3.05
C TRP A 25 3.48 -10.21 -4.54
N LYS A 26 3.06 -9.01 -4.95
CA LYS A 26 2.87 -8.64 -6.37
C LYS A 26 1.96 -9.65 -7.09
N GLU A 27 0.84 -9.99 -6.45
CA GLU A 27 -0.14 -10.95 -6.98
C GLU A 27 -0.76 -10.50 -8.31
N HIS A 28 -0.80 -9.19 -8.54
CA HIS A 28 -1.32 -8.60 -9.77
C HIS A 28 -0.26 -7.73 -10.44
N ASP A 29 -0.08 -7.93 -11.73
CA ASP A 29 0.73 -7.06 -12.56
C ASP A 29 0.14 -5.65 -12.67
N GLY A 30 0.99 -4.67 -12.94
CA GLY A 30 0.59 -3.29 -13.19
C GLY A 30 1.37 -2.28 -12.36
N PHE A 31 0.80 -1.09 -12.18
CA PHE A 31 1.49 0.06 -11.56
C PHE A 31 2.10 -0.27 -10.20
N ALA A 32 1.34 -0.91 -9.31
CA ALA A 32 1.81 -1.19 -7.96
C ALA A 32 2.98 -2.17 -7.95
N ALA A 33 2.91 -3.24 -8.75
CA ALA A 33 3.99 -4.21 -8.89
C ALA A 33 5.23 -3.59 -9.54
N ARG A 34 5.05 -2.83 -10.63
CA ARG A 34 6.12 -2.16 -11.38
C ARG A 34 6.91 -1.18 -10.52
N TYR A 35 6.23 -0.42 -9.65
CA TYR A 35 6.86 0.61 -8.83
C TYR A 35 7.13 0.16 -7.39
N ASN A 36 6.94 -1.12 -7.06
CA ASN A 36 7.11 -1.68 -5.71
C ASN A 36 6.32 -0.87 -4.65
N CYS A 37 5.04 -0.61 -4.92
CA CYS A 37 4.15 0.01 -3.95
C CYS A 37 3.63 -1.04 -2.97
N ASP A 38 4.53 -1.57 -2.14
CA ASP A 38 4.35 -2.75 -1.27
C ASP A 38 4.28 -2.44 0.23
N ARG A 39 4.42 -1.17 0.64
CA ARG A 39 4.35 -0.76 2.05
C ARG A 39 3.03 -0.10 2.40
N LEU A 40 2.40 -0.53 3.49
CA LEU A 40 1.21 0.14 4.01
C LEU A 40 1.65 1.33 4.86
N VAL A 41 1.54 2.55 4.33
CA VAL A 41 2.00 3.75 5.05
C VAL A 41 0.86 4.55 5.68
N TRP A 42 -0.38 4.28 5.28
CA TRP A 42 -1.58 4.99 5.75
C TRP A 42 -2.84 4.25 5.30
N PHE A 43 -3.90 4.29 6.12
CA PHE A 43 -5.25 3.86 5.79
C PHE A 43 -6.30 4.58 6.66
N GLU A 44 -7.53 4.65 6.18
CA GLU A 44 -8.72 5.11 6.91
C GLU A 44 -9.81 4.02 6.79
N ARG A 45 -10.70 3.92 7.79
CA ARG A 45 -11.81 2.97 7.79
C ARG A 45 -13.13 3.71 7.70
N TYR A 46 -14.06 3.14 6.95
CA TYR A 46 -15.42 3.64 6.78
C TYR A 46 -16.41 2.49 6.95
N GLN A 47 -17.58 2.77 7.53
CA GLN A 47 -18.68 1.81 7.63
C GLN A 47 -19.47 1.69 6.32
N ASP A 48 -19.50 2.77 5.54
CA ASP A 48 -20.18 2.84 4.25
C ASP A 48 -19.17 2.81 3.09
N VAL A 49 -19.44 1.98 2.09
CA VAL A 49 -18.57 1.82 0.92
C VAL A 49 -18.59 3.06 0.02
N GLY A 50 -19.71 3.78 -0.06
CA GLY A 50 -19.83 5.03 -0.80
C GLY A 50 -18.92 6.11 -0.23
N LEU A 51 -18.87 6.26 1.10
CA LEU A 51 -17.94 7.17 1.78
C LEU A 51 -16.47 6.79 1.52
N ALA A 52 -16.14 5.49 1.55
CA ALA A 52 -14.79 5.02 1.23
C ALA A 52 -14.39 5.36 -0.22
N ILE A 53 -15.28 5.15 -1.19
CA ILE A 53 -15.06 5.47 -2.61
C ILE A 53 -14.96 6.98 -2.84
N ALA A 54 -15.82 7.78 -2.20
CA ALA A 54 -15.77 9.24 -2.28
C ALA A 54 -14.44 9.77 -1.73
N ARG A 55 -13.97 9.21 -0.61
CA ARG A 55 -12.67 9.54 -0.04
C ARG A 55 -11.52 9.13 -0.96
N GLU A 56 -11.56 7.94 -1.53
CA GLU A 56 -10.55 7.48 -2.49
C GLU A 56 -10.46 8.42 -3.71
N THR A 57 -11.60 8.81 -4.27
CA THR A 57 -11.71 9.77 -5.38
C THR A 57 -11.11 11.13 -5.00
N GLN A 58 -11.47 11.64 -3.82
CA GLN A 58 -10.91 12.89 -3.31
C GLN A 58 -9.39 12.82 -3.17
N LEU A 59 -8.87 11.74 -2.57
CA LEU A 59 -7.44 11.53 -2.41
C LEU A 59 -6.75 11.41 -3.77
N LYS A 60 -7.30 10.69 -4.74
CA LYS A 60 -6.73 10.59 -6.09
C LYS A 60 -6.54 11.98 -6.73
N GLY A 61 -7.54 12.86 -6.59
CA GLY A 61 -7.49 14.25 -7.09
C GLY A 61 -6.56 15.20 -6.34
N TRP A 62 -6.03 14.84 -5.17
CA TRP A 62 -5.12 15.72 -4.43
C TRP A 62 -3.74 15.84 -5.09
N ARG A 63 -3.14 17.03 -4.92
CA ARG A 63 -1.71 17.24 -5.17
C ARG A 63 -0.87 16.30 -4.31
N ARG A 64 0.28 15.90 -4.83
CA ARG A 64 1.22 15.00 -4.14
C ARG A 64 1.64 15.53 -2.76
N SER A 65 1.92 16.82 -2.63
CA SER A 65 2.30 17.44 -1.35
C SER A 65 1.25 17.25 -0.26
N LYS A 66 -0.04 17.40 -0.61
CA LYS A 66 -1.15 17.20 0.32
C LYS A 66 -1.28 15.75 0.79
N LYS A 67 -1.09 14.78 -0.12
CA LYS A 67 -1.05 13.35 0.22
C LYS A 67 0.11 13.04 1.18
N ILE A 68 1.30 13.61 0.90
CA ILE A 68 2.49 13.44 1.75
C ILE A 68 2.25 14.01 3.15
N ALA A 69 1.68 15.22 3.24
CA ALA A 69 1.38 15.85 4.53
C ALA A 69 0.40 15.01 5.36
N LEU A 70 -0.64 14.45 4.73
CA LEU A 70 -1.59 13.54 5.39
C LEU A 70 -0.92 12.27 5.93
N ILE A 71 0.00 11.67 5.16
CA ILE A 71 0.75 10.49 5.63
C ILE A 71 1.66 10.90 6.80
N GLN A 72 2.40 12.00 6.67
CA GLN A 72 3.38 12.43 7.67
C GLN A 72 2.75 12.90 8.97
N SER A 73 1.52 13.39 8.97
CA SER A 73 0.83 13.79 10.21
C SER A 73 0.55 12.60 11.14
N MET A 74 0.46 11.38 10.60
CA MET A 74 0.20 10.16 11.37
C MET A 74 1.40 9.21 11.40
N ASN A 75 2.24 9.25 10.37
CA ASN A 75 3.35 8.32 10.15
C ASN A 75 4.57 9.09 9.60
N PRO A 76 5.20 9.96 10.41
CA PRO A 76 6.29 10.85 9.96
C PRO A 76 7.52 10.07 9.48
N ALA A 77 7.78 8.90 10.07
CA ALA A 77 8.89 8.01 9.69
C ALA A 77 8.56 7.10 8.49
N TRP A 78 7.34 7.19 7.93
CA TRP A 78 6.89 6.34 6.82
C TRP A 78 7.03 4.85 7.13
N VAL A 79 6.86 4.44 8.38
CA VAL A 79 6.95 3.04 8.79
C VAL A 79 5.91 2.23 8.02
N ASP A 80 6.28 1.02 7.61
CA ASP A 80 5.27 0.10 7.08
C ASP A 80 4.41 -0.38 8.25
N LEU A 81 3.15 0.08 8.27
CA LEU A 81 2.15 -0.24 9.29
C LEU A 81 1.77 -1.73 9.30
N SER A 82 2.19 -2.49 8.29
CA SER A 82 1.96 -3.92 8.17
C SER A 82 3.21 -4.77 8.41
N ARG A 83 4.32 -4.18 8.88
CA ARG A 83 5.63 -4.87 9.02
C ARG A 83 5.62 -6.09 9.96
N GLU A 84 4.62 -6.21 10.84
CA GLU A 84 4.48 -7.29 11.83
C GLU A 84 3.22 -8.14 11.60
N TRP A 85 2.57 -8.03 10.43
CA TRP A 85 1.33 -8.75 10.13
C TRP A 85 1.54 -10.21 9.73
N TYR A 86 2.72 -10.55 9.23
CA TYR A 86 3.02 -11.84 8.64
C TYR A 86 4.21 -12.47 9.38
N GLU A 87 4.20 -13.80 9.52
CA GLU A 87 5.33 -14.56 10.07
C GLU A 87 6.59 -14.38 9.21
N TYR A 88 6.42 -14.33 7.88
CA TYR A 88 7.45 -14.03 6.90
C TYR A 88 6.99 -12.87 6.02
N GLU A 89 7.86 -11.89 5.78
CA GLU A 89 7.55 -10.75 4.92
C GLU A 89 7.28 -11.22 3.46
N PRO A 90 6.05 -11.08 2.94
CA PRO A 90 5.67 -11.66 1.64
C PRO A 90 6.52 -11.13 0.48
N ALA A 91 6.93 -9.85 0.54
CA ALA A 91 7.78 -9.27 -0.48
C ALA A 91 9.18 -9.89 -0.51
N ASP A 92 9.70 -10.33 0.64
CA ASP A 92 11.02 -10.94 0.76
C ASP A 92 10.97 -12.38 0.27
N TYR A 93 9.94 -13.13 0.68
CA TYR A 93 9.72 -14.50 0.23
C TYR A 93 9.49 -14.60 -1.29
N ARG A 94 8.67 -13.71 -1.85
CA ARG A 94 8.45 -13.64 -3.31
C ARG A 94 9.77 -13.45 -4.07
N ARG A 95 10.65 -12.56 -3.60
CA ARG A 95 11.98 -12.32 -4.21
C ARG A 95 12.91 -13.52 -4.06
N ALA A 96 12.85 -14.25 -2.95
CA ALA A 96 13.62 -15.47 -2.78
C ALA A 96 13.18 -16.54 -3.80
N LEU A 97 11.87 -16.74 -3.98
CA LEU A 97 11.32 -17.66 -4.98
C LEU A 97 11.73 -17.30 -6.42
N ASP A 98 11.67 -16.01 -6.78
CA ASP A 98 12.10 -15.56 -8.11
C ASP A 98 13.56 -15.94 -8.40
N ARG A 99 14.45 -15.78 -7.41
CA ARG A 99 15.88 -16.10 -7.54
C ARG A 99 16.18 -17.59 -7.62
N MET A 100 15.30 -18.44 -7.11
CA MET A 100 15.46 -19.90 -7.20
C MET A 100 14.99 -20.46 -8.54
N ASN A 101 14.12 -19.73 -9.25
CA ASN A 101 13.52 -20.14 -10.51
C ASN A 101 14.17 -19.46 -11.74
N THR A 102 15.27 -18.74 -11.55
CA THR A 102 16.10 -18.11 -12.60
C THR A 102 17.42 -18.83 -12.75
#